data_AF-A0A445ATL6-F1
#
_entry.id   AF-A0A445ATL6-F1
#
_cell.length_a   1.000
_cell.length_b   1.000
_cell.length_c   1.000
_cell.angle_alpha   90.00
_cell.angle_beta   90.00
_cell.angle_gamma   90.00
#
_symmetry.space_group_name_H-M   'P 1'
#
loop_
_entity.id
_entity.type
_entity.pdbx_description
1 polymer ?
#
loop_
_entity_poly.entity_id
_entity_poly.type
_entity_poly.pdbx_seq_one_letter_code
_entity_poly.pdbx_strand_id
1 'polypeptide(L)'
;MNLLVSSTYIIGVETCCIGNSCLKMTSLKAQVDSGTSFTFLPGHVYESIAEEFDKKLNASRATFKDTPWEYCYAFQFTRLSKDSHLNTHVPIE
;
A
#
# COMPACT_ATOMS: atom_id res chain seq x y z
N MET A 1 37.46 -6.90 7.64
CA MET A 1 36.01 -6.63 7.75
C MET A 1 35.40 -6.90 6.38
N ASN A 2 34.68 -8.01 6.24
CA ASN A 2 33.94 -8.29 5.02
C ASN A 2 32.69 -7.41 5.04
N LEU A 3 32.63 -6.39 4.20
CA LEU A 3 31.37 -5.74 3.87
C LEU A 3 30.50 -6.79 3.17
N LEU A 4 29.50 -7.31 3.88
CA LEU A 4 28.39 -8.00 3.26
C LEU A 4 27.66 -6.94 2.41
N VAL A 5 27.83 -7.00 1.09
CA VAL A 5 27.02 -6.23 0.16
C VAL A 5 25.62 -6.85 0.21
N SER A 6 24.71 -6.22 0.94
CA SER A 6 23.30 -6.56 0.85
C SER A 6 22.81 -6.10 -0.52
N SER A 7 22.45 -7.04 -1.39
CA SER A 7 21.86 -6.72 -2.68
C SER A 7 20.41 -6.31 -2.45
N THR A 8 20.09 -5.05 -2.70
CA THR A 8 18.71 -4.56 -2.65
C THR A 8 18.03 -4.81 -3.98
N TYR A 9 16.91 -5.54 -3.98
CA TYR A 9 16.11 -5.72 -5.19
C TYR A 9 15.17 -4.52 -5.35
N ILE A 10 15.51 -3.63 -6.29
CA ILE A 10 14.76 -2.41 -6.58
C ILE A 10 14.01 -2.58 -7.90
N ILE A 11 12.71 -2.29 -7.89
CA ILE A 11 11.84 -2.28 -9.08
C ILE A 11 11.31 -0.87 -9.36
N GLY A 12 11.02 -0.60 -10.63
CA GLY A 12 10.22 0.58 -11.01
C GLY A 12 8.74 0.34 -10.72
N VAL A 13 8.02 1.40 -10.34
CA VAL A 13 6.56 1.39 -10.23
C VAL A 13 6.02 2.57 -11.01
N GLU A 14 5.13 2.29 -11.97
CA GLU A 14 4.59 3.33 -12.86
C GLU A 14 3.25 3.88 -12.38
N THR A 15 2.40 3.01 -11.83
CA THR A 15 1.06 3.38 -11.38
C THR A 15 0.63 2.56 -10.17
N CYS A 16 -0.18 3.19 -9.32
CA CYS A 16 -0.88 2.53 -8.21
C CYS A 16 -2.38 2.76 -8.39
N CYS A 17 -3.18 1.70 -8.46
CA CYS A 17 -4.62 1.79 -8.67
C CYS A 17 -5.39 1.19 -7.49
N ILE A 18 -6.40 1.91 -7.01
CA ILE A 18 -7.35 1.48 -5.99
C ILE A 18 -8.70 1.24 -6.67
N GLY A 19 -9.06 -0.04 -6.83
CA GLY A 19 -10.15 -0.43 -7.72
C GLY A 19 -9.94 0.19 -9.10
N ASN A 20 -10.92 0.98 -9.55
CA ASN A 20 -10.88 1.61 -10.87
C ASN A 20 -10.23 3.01 -10.89
N SER A 21 -9.69 3.50 -9.76
CA SER A 21 -9.04 4.82 -9.67
C SER A 21 -7.53 4.64 -9.64
N CYS A 22 -6.77 5.32 -10.51
CA CYS A 22 -5.31 5.22 -10.53
C CYS A 22 -4.64 6.54 -10.13
N LEU A 23 -3.71 6.43 -9.18
CA LEU A 23 -2.80 7.50 -8.80
C LEU A 23 -1.61 7.48 -9.77
N LYS A 24 -1.38 8.61 -10.44
CA LYS A 24 -0.21 8.79 -11.30
C LYS A 24 1.01 9.00 -10.41
N MET A 25 1.92 8.04 -10.39
CA MET A 25 3.17 8.12 -9.61
C MET A 25 4.35 8.09 -10.59
N THR A 26 4.96 9.24 -10.82
CA THR A 26 6.10 9.32 -11.72
C THR A 26 7.38 8.94 -10.98
N SER A 27 8.16 8.03 -11.56
CA SER A 27 9.52 7.70 -11.12
C SER A 27 9.64 7.08 -9.72
N LEU A 28 8.60 6.42 -9.22
CA LEU A 28 8.67 5.69 -7.97
C LEU A 28 9.54 4.44 -8.15
N LYS A 29 10.49 4.24 -7.25
CA LYS A 29 11.24 3.01 -7.09
C LYS A 29 10.81 2.34 -5.80
N ALA A 30 10.60 1.03 -5.83
CA ALA A 30 10.22 0.24 -4.67
C ALA A 30 11.31 -0.80 -4.37
N GLN A 31 11.60 -1.00 -3.09
CA GLN A 31 12.42 -2.10 -2.61
C GLN A 31 11.52 -3.30 -2.33
N VAL A 32 11.87 -4.45 -2.89
CA VAL A 32 11.27 -5.72 -2.50
C VAL A 32 12.12 -6.30 -1.37
N ASP A 33 11.50 -6.45 -0.21
CA ASP A 33 12.17 -6.89 1.02
C ASP A 33 11.34 -7.98 1.71
N SER A 34 11.93 -9.17 1.85
CA SER A 34 11.33 -10.27 2.62
C SER A 34 11.59 -10.17 4.13
N GLY A 35 12.46 -9.24 4.56
CA GLY A 35 12.79 -8.98 5.96
C GLY A 35 11.77 -8.10 6.69
N THR A 36 10.81 -7.51 5.99
CA THR A 36 9.76 -6.64 6.57
C THR A 36 8.37 -7.24 6.37
N SER A 37 7.51 -7.14 7.39
CA SER A 37 6.14 -7.66 7.33
C SER A 37 5.13 -6.74 6.64
N PHE A 38 5.46 -5.46 6.46
CA PHE A 38 4.55 -4.44 5.94
C PHE A 38 5.18 -3.63 4.82
N THR A 39 4.34 -3.13 3.92
CA THR A 39 4.75 -2.20 2.87
C THR A 39 4.89 -0.80 3.44
N PHE A 40 6.07 -0.22 3.33
CA PHE A 40 6.32 1.18 3.68
C PHE A 40 6.16 2.07 2.44
N LEU A 41 5.49 3.20 2.62
CA LEU A 41 5.21 4.17 1.56
C LEU A 41 5.68 5.56 2.01
N PRO A 42 6.14 6.42 1.09
CA PRO A 42 6.32 7.84 1.39
C PRO A 42 5.02 8.44 1.94
N GLY A 43 5.09 9.35 2.92
CA GLY A 43 3.89 9.85 3.63
C GLY A 43 2.77 10.32 2.69
N HIS A 44 3.09 11.15 1.69
CA HIS A 44 2.12 11.64 0.72
C HIS A 44 1.48 10.52 -0.14
N VAL A 45 2.23 9.45 -0.43
CA VAL A 45 1.73 8.27 -1.16
C VAL A 45 0.81 7.46 -0.27
N TYR A 46 1.21 7.25 0.99
CA TYR A 46 0.39 6.55 1.99
C TYR A 46 -0.96 7.25 2.17
N GLU A 47 -0.96 8.55 2.45
CA GLU A 47 -2.18 9.34 2.64
C GLU A 47 -3.11 9.24 1.43
N SER A 48 -2.57 9.44 0.22
CA SER A 48 -3.36 9.35 -1.02
C SER A 48 -4.00 7.97 -1.22
N ILE A 49 -3.23 6.89 -0.99
CA ILE A 49 -3.75 5.52 -1.12
C ILE A 49 -4.80 5.23 -0.05
N ALA A 50 -4.53 5.59 1.20
CA ALA A 50 -5.41 5.30 2.32
C ALA A 50 -6.75 6.04 2.21
N GLU A 51 -6.75 7.31 1.80
CA GLU A 51 -7.97 8.08 1.55
C GLU A 51 -8.82 7.51 0.41
N GLU A 52 -8.20 7.14 -0.71
CA GLU A 52 -8.94 6.53 -1.84
C GLU A 52 -9.49 5.15 -1.48
N PHE A 53 -8.76 4.38 -0.66
CA PHE A 53 -9.24 3.10 -0.14
C PHE A 53 -10.43 3.29 0.80
N ASP A 54 -10.36 4.25 1.73
CA ASP A 54 -11.43 4.57 2.67
C ASP A 54 -12.72 4.98 1.96
N LYS A 55 -12.63 5.79 0.90
CA LYS A 55 -13.79 6.19 0.07
C LYS A 55 -14.49 5.02 -0.62
N LYS A 56 -13.74 3.96 -0.98
CA LYS A 56 -14.28 2.80 -1.72
C LYS A 56 -14.80 1.70 -0.80
N LEU A 57 -14.40 1.72 0.46
CA LEU A 57 -14.92 0.84 1.48
C LEU A 57 -16.26 1.35 2.00
N ASN A 58 -17.29 0.50 1.91
CA ASN A 58 -18.57 0.73 2.60
C ASN A 58 -18.50 0.22 4.05
N ALA A 59 -17.54 0.72 4.82
CA ALA A 59 -17.29 0.31 6.21
C ALA A 59 -16.93 1.51 7.08
N SER A 60 -17.34 1.47 8.35
CA SER A 60 -16.93 2.48 9.32
C SER A 60 -15.55 2.17 9.88
N ARG A 61 -14.71 3.19 10.01
CA ARG A 61 -13.41 3.08 10.68
C ARG A 61 -13.60 2.70 12.16
N ALA A 62 -12.76 1.79 12.62
CA ALA A 62 -12.65 1.38 14.02
C ALA A 62 -11.35 1.94 14.60
N THR A 63 -11.42 2.53 15.79
CA THR A 63 -10.23 3.07 16.47
C THR A 63 -9.79 2.11 17.57
N PHE A 64 -8.54 1.67 17.51
CA PHE A 64 -7.94 0.82 18.53
C PHE A 64 -6.83 1.62 19.24
N LYS A 65 -7.01 1.86 20.54
CA LYS A 65 -5.99 2.52 21.36
C LYS A 65 -4.71 1.68 21.37
N ASP A 66 -3.57 2.35 21.44
CA ASP A 66 -2.24 1.74 21.56
C ASP A 66 -1.81 0.87 20.36
N THR A 67 -2.38 1.14 19.17
CA THR A 67 -1.93 0.52 17.91
C THR A 67 -1.37 1.57 16.95
N PRO A 68 -0.39 1.23 16.09
CA PRO A 68 0.16 2.16 15.10
C PRO A 68 -0.72 2.29 13.84
N TRP A 69 -1.91 1.69 13.82
CA TRP A 69 -2.74 1.56 12.63
C TRP A 69 -3.84 2.63 12.58
N GLU A 70 -3.83 3.47 11.55
CA GLU A 70 -4.79 4.58 11.40
C GLU A 70 -6.08 4.17 10.67
N TYR A 71 -5.98 3.24 9.72
CA TYR A 71 -7.09 2.79 8.85
C TYR A 71 -7.51 1.36 9.20
N CYS A 72 -8.11 1.18 10.37
CA CYS A 72 -8.73 -0.09 10.74
C CYS A 72 -10.24 -0.07 10.51
N TYR A 73 -10.81 -1.23 10.18
CA TYR A 73 -12.24 -1.39 9.92
C TYR A 73 -12.77 -2.58 10.72
N ALA A 74 -13.98 -2.46 11.24
CA ALA A 74 -14.64 -3.59 11.89
C ALA A 74 -14.89 -4.71 10.86
N PHE A 75 -14.34 -5.90 11.11
CA PHE A 75 -14.52 -7.04 10.23
C PHE A 75 -15.98 -7.50 10.26
N GLN A 76 -16.70 -7.29 9.15
CA GLN A 76 -18.01 -7.87 8.92
C GLN A 76 -17.96 -8.62 7.58
N PHE A 77 -18.07 -9.95 7.65
CA PHE A 77 -17.96 -10.85 6.50
C PHE A 77 -18.87 -10.45 5.31
N THR A 78 -19.98 -9.78 5.59
CA THR A 78 -20.99 -9.34 4.61
C THR A 78 -20.71 -7.97 3.95
N ARG A 79 -19.69 -7.21 4.38
CA ARG A 79 -19.45 -5.82 3.93
C ARG A 79 -18.10 -5.59 3.25
N LEU A 80 -17.29 -6.62 3.02
CA LEU A 80 -16.07 -6.47 2.24
C LEU A 80 -16.44 -6.19 0.78
N SER A 81 -16.31 -4.92 0.38
CA SER A 81 -16.41 -4.51 -1.02
C SER A 81 -15.28 -5.20 -1.80
N LYS A 82 -15.63 -6.08 -2.74
CA LYS A 82 -14.67 -6.76 -3.63
C LYS A 82 -13.89 -5.78 -4.51
N ASP A 83 -14.34 -4.53 -4.59
CA ASP A 83 -13.81 -3.51 -5.49
C ASP A 83 -12.71 -2.64 -4.85
N SER A 84 -12.37 -2.88 -3.58
CA SER A 84 -11.30 -2.18 -2.86
C SER A 84 -10.01 -3.00 -2.89
N HIS A 85 -9.36 -3.08 -4.05
CA HIS A 85 -8.07 -3.75 -4.23
C HIS A 85 -6.99 -2.74 -4.66
N LEU A 86 -5.77 -2.89 -4.15
CA LEU A 86 -4.61 -2.09 -4.54
C LEU A 86 -3.77 -2.87 -5.55
N ASN A 87 -3.66 -2.35 -6.76
CA ASN A 87 -2.80 -2.89 -7.81
C ASN A 87 -1.61 -1.96 -8.06
N THR A 88 -0.43 -2.53 -8.22
CA THR A 88 0.77 -1.80 -8.65
C THR A 88 1.17 -2.28 -10.04
N HIS A 89 1.45 -1.33 -10.95
CA HIS A 89 2.00 -1.67 -12.26
C HIS A 89 3.52 -1.58 -12.20
N VAL A 90 4.15 -2.74 -12.39
CA VAL A 90 5.60 -2.88 -12.46
C VAL A 90 5.96 -3.09 -13.94
N PRO A 91 6.73 -2.19 -14.56
CA PRO A 91 7.17 -2.39 -15.92
C PRO A 91 8.11 -3.59 -15.95
N ILE A 92 7.90 -4.48 -16.92
CA ILE A 92 8.83 -5.56 -17.23
C ILE A 92 9.81 -4.97 -18.24
N GLU A 93 11.05 -4.72 -17.80
CA GLU A 93 12.19 -4.44 -18.69
C GLU A 93 12.79 -5.76 -19.22
#